data_AF-A0A936PDW3-F1
#
_entry.id   AF-A0A936PDW3-F1
#
_cell.length_a   1.000
_cell.length_b   1.000
_cell.length_c   1.000
_cell.angle_alpha   90.00
_cell.angle_beta   90.00
_cell.angle_gamma   90.00
#
_symmetry.space_group_name_H-M   'P 1'
#
loop_
_entity.id
_entity.type
_entity.pdbx_description
1 polymer ?
#
loop_
_entity_poly.entity_id
_entity_poly.type
_entity_poly.pdbx_seq_one_letter_code
_entity_poly.pdbx_strand_id
1 'polypeptide(L)' 'MLKKFGLDAGQLAKVGAGGTANASLVAQLDAGLPDGVVRISAAHATTLALGPMSAVLSVEKA' A
#
# COMPACT_ATOMS: atom_id res chain seq x y z
N MET A 1 12.00 5.10 8.15
CA MET A 1 12.04 3.68 7.74
C MET A 1 10.75 2.97 8.15
N LEU A 2 10.07 2.35 7.20
CA LEU A 2 8.97 1.40 7.41
C LEU A 2 9.57 0.00 7.66
N LYS A 3 9.96 -0.28 8.90
CA LYS A 3 10.83 -1.40 9.28
C LYS A 3 10.32 -2.76 8.80
N LYS A 4 9.03 -3.04 8.98
CA LYS A 4 8.41 -4.33 8.62
C LYS A 4 8.58 -4.68 7.13
N PHE A 5 8.58 -3.67 6.26
CA PHE A 5 8.63 -3.85 4.82
C PHE A 5 10.04 -3.64 4.23
N GLY A 6 11.01 -3.21 5.05
CA GLY A 6 12.35 -2.85 4.56
C GLY A 6 12.30 -1.74 3.50
N LEU A 7 11.40 -0.77 3.70
CA LEU A 7 11.17 0.38 2.83
C LEU A 7 11.53 1.68 3.52
N ASP A 8 12.15 2.58 2.78
CA ASP A 8 12.32 3.97 3.15
C ASP A 8 11.14 4.83 2.68
N ALA A 9 10.99 5.98 3.32
CA ALA A 9 10.02 6.99 2.92
C ALA A 9 10.25 7.39 1.46
N GLY A 10 9.20 7.36 0.65
CA GLY A 10 9.24 7.72 -0.77
C GLY A 10 9.47 6.53 -1.71
N GLN A 11 9.74 5.33 -1.18
CA GLN A 11 9.87 4.13 -2.00
C GLN A 11 8.52 3.54 -2.38
N LEU A 12 8.50 2.78 -3.47
CA LEU A 12 7.29 2.10 -3.93
C LEU A 12 7.03 0.83 -3.12
N ALA A 13 5.78 0.68 -2.68
CA ALA A 13 5.21 -0.56 -2.19
C ALA A 13 4.22 -1.08 -3.23
N LYS A 14 4.20 -2.39 -3.42
CA LYS A 14 3.14 -3.07 -4.16
C LYS A 14 2.01 -3.41 -3.21
N VAL A 15 0.80 -3.02 -3.59
CA VAL A 15 -0.44 -3.30 -2.85
C VAL A 15 -1.37 -4.07 -3.77
N GLY A 16 -2.04 -5.10 -3.28
CA GLY A 16 -2.96 -5.87 -4.11
C GLY A 16 -3.72 -6.97 -3.38
N ALA A 17 -4.74 -7.53 -4.02
CA ALA A 17 -5.48 -8.69 -3.53
C ALA A 17 -4.94 -10.03 -4.09
N GLY A 18 -3.72 -10.03 -4.63
CA GLY A 18 -3.15 -11.10 -5.42
C GLY A 18 -3.57 -11.06 -6.90
N GLY A 19 -2.96 -11.90 -7.73
CA GLY A 19 -3.24 -11.97 -9.17
C GLY A 19 -2.84 -10.69 -9.91
N THR A 20 -3.72 -10.18 -10.80
CA THR A 20 -3.48 -8.98 -11.62
C THR A 20 -3.93 -7.68 -10.96
N ALA A 21 -4.68 -7.73 -9.85
CA ALA A 21 -5.20 -6.57 -9.13
C ALA A 21 -4.15 -6.00 -8.17
N ASN A 22 -3.15 -5.30 -8.73
CA ASN A 22 -2.08 -4.67 -7.96
C ASN A 22 -1.86 -3.21 -8.38
N ALA A 23 -1.35 -2.41 -7.44
CA ALA A 23 -0.91 -1.05 -7.65
C ALA A 23 0.44 -0.81 -6.99
N SER A 24 1.30 -0.03 -7.65
CA SER A 24 2.54 0.50 -7.05
C SER A 24 2.27 1.88 -6.48
N LEU A 25 2.40 2.01 -5.16
CA LEU A 25 2.09 3.22 -4.41
C LEU A 25 3.34 3.69 -3.65
N VAL A 26 3.54 5.01 -3.59
CA VAL A 26 4.61 5.59 -2.78
C VAL A 26 4.27 5.41 -1.29
N ALA A 27 5.17 4.76 -0.55
CA ALA A 27 5.02 4.53 0.88
C ALA A 27 5.64 5.67 1.69
N GLN A 28 4.94 6.08 2.74
CA GLN A 28 5.37 7.10 3.69
C GLN A 28 5.01 6.67 5.12
N LEU A 29 5.77 7.17 6.10
CA LEU A 29 5.42 6.98 7.51
C LEU A 29 4.34 8.01 7.90
N ASP A 30 3.23 7.52 8.42
CA ASP A 30 2.19 8.35 9.03
C ASP A 30 2.24 8.17 10.55
N ALA A 31 2.72 9.19 11.27
CA ALA A 31 2.85 9.16 12.73
C ALA A 31 1.49 9.21 13.45
N GLY A 32 0.39 9.47 12.73
CA GLY A 32 -0.98 9.42 13.27
C GLY A 32 -1.63 8.04 13.21
N LEU A 33 -0.95 7.03 12.63
CA LEU A 33 -1.45 5.66 12.58
C LEU A 33 -0.84 4.79 13.70
N PRO A 34 -1.63 3.90 14.32
CA PRO A 34 -1.08 2.86 15.18
C PRO A 34 -0.14 1.91 14.42
N ASP A 35 0.73 1.24 15.17
CA ASP A 35 1.63 0.23 14.61
C ASP A 35 0.87 -0.87 13.87
N GLY A 36 1.38 -1.23 12.70
CA GLY A 36 0.79 -2.28 11.86
C GLY A 36 -0.43 -1.86 11.04
N VAL A 37 -0.86 -0.60 11.13
CA VAL A 37 -1.96 -0.04 10.31
C VAL A 37 -1.40 0.68 9.09
N VAL A 38 -2.07 0.51 7.95
CA VAL A 38 -1.77 1.23 6.70
C VAL A 38 -3.05 1.92 6.23
N ARG A 39 -2.92 3.17 5.79
CA ARG A 39 -3.98 3.88 5.07
C ARG A 39 -3.64 3.90 3.58
N ILE A 40 -4.61 3.57 2.73
CA ILE A 40 -4.47 3.59 1.27
C ILE A 40 -5.40 4.69 0.73
N SER A 41 -4.86 5.60 -0.08
CA SER A 41 -5.67 6.63 -0.75
C SER A 41 -6.64 5.98 -1.74
N ALA A 42 -7.94 6.12 -1.48
CA ALA A 42 -8.99 5.63 -2.38
C ALA A 42 -9.27 6.63 -3.52
N ALA A 43 -9.97 6.17 -4.56
CA ALA A 43 -10.49 7.00 -5.66
C ALA A 43 -9.43 7.81 -6.43
N HIS A 44 -8.17 7.35 -6.43
CA HIS A 44 -7.09 7.93 -7.23
C HIS A 44 -6.77 7.04 -8.44
N ALA A 45 -6.28 7.65 -9.53
CA ALA A 45 -5.94 6.94 -10.77
C ALA A 45 -4.96 5.78 -10.54
N THR A 46 -3.99 5.94 -9.63
CA THR A 46 -3.01 4.90 -9.30
C THR A 46 -3.60 3.72 -8.54
N THR A 47 -4.78 3.88 -7.92
CA THR A 47 -5.47 2.80 -7.19
C THR A 47 -6.60 2.16 -7.99
N LEU A 48 -6.84 2.58 -9.24
CA LEU A 48 -7.93 2.05 -10.08
C LEU A 48 -7.84 0.52 -10.23
N ALA A 49 -6.64 -0.02 -10.40
CA ALA A 49 -6.40 -1.45 -10.58
C ALA A 49 -6.69 -2.30 -9.33
N LEU A 50 -6.77 -1.68 -8.14
CA LEU A 50 -7.16 -2.38 -6.91
C LEU A 50 -8.67 -2.67 -6.87
N GLY A 51 -9.46 -1.95 -7.67
CA GLY A 51 -10.92 -2.07 -7.66
C GLY A 51 -11.52 -1.78 -6.28
N PRO A 52 -12.69 -2.38 -5.97
CA PRO A 52 -13.27 -2.31 -4.63
C PRO A 52 -12.33 -2.96 -3.61
N MET A 53 -11.87 -2.17 -2.63
CA MET A 53 -10.97 -2.64 -1.55
C MET A 53 -11.71 -3.43 -0.46
N SER A 54 -12.63 -4.31 -0.84
CA SER A 54 -13.39 -5.18 0.08
C SER A 54 -12.71 -6.53 0.33
N ALA A 55 -11.72 -6.89 -0.49
CA ALA A 55 -10.89 -8.07 -0.32
C ALA A 55 -9.74 -7.80 0.66
N VAL A 56 -9.13 -8.88 1.18
CA VAL A 56 -7.88 -8.78 1.93
C VAL A 56 -6.77 -8.31 0.99
N LEU A 57 -6.12 -7.21 1.35
CA LEU A 57 -4.99 -6.67 0.60
C LEU A 57 -3.67 -7.07 1.25
N SER A 58 -2.69 -7.44 0.43
CA SER A 58 -1.28 -7.56 0.82
C SER A 58 -0.53 -6.27 0.51
N VAL A 59 0.51 -6.02 1.30
CA VAL A 59 1.50 -4.96 1.04
C VAL A 59 2.87 -5.64 1.02
N GLU A 60 3.58 -5.47 -0.07
CA GLU A 60 4.93 -6.01 -0.26
C GLU A 60 5.85 -4.96 -0.85
N LYS A 61 7.16 -5.16 -0.68
CA LYS A 61 8.15 -4.34 -1.38
C LYS A 61 8.00 -4.58 -2.88
N ALA A 62 7.92 -3.49 -3.65
CA ALA A 62 7.78 -3.53 -5.10
C ALA A 62 9.02 -4.14 -5.79
#